data_AF-A0AAU7FA46-F1
#
_entry.id   AF-A0AAU7FA46-F1
#
_cell.length_a   1.000
_cell.length_b   1.000
_cell.length_c   1.000
_cell.angle_alpha   90.00
_cell.angle_beta   90.00
_cell.angle_gamma   90.00
#
_symmetry.space_group_name_H-M   'P 1'
#
loop_
_entity.id
_entity.type
_entity.pdbx_description
1 polymer ?
#
loop_
_entity_poly.entity_id
_entity_poly.type
_entity_poly.pdbx_seq_one_letter_code
_entity_poly.pdbx_strand_id
1 'polypeptide(L)'
;MSSVANEGLEVCTQILLLATIRQSRLLGDFLIDVYRGQLRRLESTLNIRDWDVFLHECEQRDPTVQNWTANTRAKMLQVILRILTEAAYLESGRSLKMTPPLLHPRVRAYLANHKDHYAREAMEHKQ
;
A
#
# COMPACT_ATOMS: atom_id res chain seq x y z
N MET A 1 12.62 -14.84 24.41
CA MET A 1 13.56 -14.70 23.27
C MET A 1 12.88 -14.20 21.99
N SER A 2 11.73 -13.54 22.05
CA SER A 2 10.86 -13.26 20.88
C SER A 2 10.88 -11.83 20.34
N SER A 3 11.44 -10.86 21.08
CA SER A 3 11.32 -9.43 20.70
C SER A 3 12.25 -9.01 19.55
N VAL A 4 13.52 -9.45 19.57
CA VAL A 4 14.53 -9.01 18.60
C VAL A 4 14.29 -9.63 17.21
N ALA A 5 13.84 -10.89 17.16
CA ALA A 5 13.52 -11.55 15.91
C ALA A 5 12.29 -10.94 15.22
N ASN A 6 11.28 -10.52 16.01
CA ASN A 6 10.05 -9.93 15.49
C ASN A 6 10.27 -8.51 14.95
N GLU A 7 11.07 -7.69 15.65
CA GLU A 7 11.50 -6.38 15.12
C GLU A 7 12.25 -6.49 13.79
N GLY A 8 13.11 -7.51 13.66
CA GLY A 8 13.82 -7.77 12.41
C GLY A 8 12.87 -8.08 11.25
N LEU A 9 11.85 -8.92 11.49
CA LEU A 9 10.87 -9.28 10.48
C LEU A 9 10.01 -8.09 10.05
N GLU A 10 9.55 -7.26 10.99
CA GLU A 10 8.79 -6.04 10.68
C GLU A 10 9.58 -5.11 9.76
N VAL A 11 10.85 -4.84 10.09
CA VAL A 11 11.71 -3.99 9.27
C VAL A 11 11.90 -4.59 7.88
N CYS A 12 12.14 -5.90 7.77
CA CYS A 12 12.28 -6.58 6.48
C CYS A 12 11.01 -6.45 5.62
N THR A 13 9.83 -6.67 6.21
CA THR A 13 8.55 -6.53 5.51
C THR A 13 8.33 -5.09 5.03
N GLN A 14 8.61 -4.10 5.88
CA GLN A 14 8.48 -2.69 5.49
C GLN A 14 9.49 -2.28 4.40
N ILE A 15 10.72 -2.80 4.44
CA ILE A 15 11.72 -2.57 3.37
C ILE A 15 11.30 -3.25 2.06
N LEU A 16 10.73 -4.45 2.13
CA LEU A 16 10.20 -5.13 0.95
C LEU A 16 9.00 -4.36 0.36
N LEU A 17 8.10 -3.86 1.21
CA LEU A 17 7.01 -3.00 0.76
C LEU A 17 7.55 -1.73 0.09
N LEU A 18 8.54 -1.08 0.70
CA LEU A 18 9.23 0.08 0.13
C LEU A 18 9.79 -0.22 -1.27
N ALA A 19 10.54 -1.31 -1.42
CA ALA A 19 11.07 -1.72 -2.71
C ALA A 19 9.95 -1.97 -3.74
N THR A 20 8.86 -2.60 -3.30
CA THR A 20 7.69 -2.88 -4.15
C THR A 20 7.00 -1.60 -4.60
N ILE A 21 6.83 -0.61 -3.72
CA ILE A 21 6.25 0.71 -4.04
C ILE A 21 7.12 1.43 -5.08
N ARG A 22 8.45 1.38 -4.94
CA ARG A 22 9.37 1.97 -5.92
C ARG A 22 9.26 1.32 -7.30
N GLN A 23 9.04 0.01 -7.34
CA GLN A 23 8.95 -0.75 -8.58
C GLN A 23 7.57 -0.64 -9.25
N SER A 24 6.50 -0.45 -8.46
CA SER A 24 5.12 -0.43 -8.92
C SER A 24 4.42 0.86 -8.52
N ARG A 25 4.31 1.79 -9.48
CA ARG A 25 3.52 3.01 -9.29
C ARG A 25 2.06 2.72 -8.95
N LEU A 26 1.48 1.67 -9.53
CA LEU A 26 0.10 1.26 -9.24
C LEU A 26 -0.11 1.00 -7.73
N LEU A 27 0.84 0.32 -7.07
CA LEU A 27 0.74 0.05 -5.64
C LEU A 27 0.90 1.32 -4.80
N GLY A 28 1.90 2.14 -5.11
CA GLY A 28 2.14 3.39 -4.38
C GLY A 28 0.97 4.36 -4.53
N ASP A 29 0.45 4.52 -5.74
CA ASP A 29 -0.70 5.37 -6.03
C ASP A 29 -1.96 4.83 -5.34
N PHE A 30 -2.17 3.51 -5.31
CA PHE A 30 -3.29 2.93 -4.57
C PHE A 30 -3.22 3.23 -3.07
N LEU A 31 -2.03 3.16 -2.47
CA LEU A 31 -1.82 3.52 -1.06
C LEU A 31 -2.14 5.00 -0.78
N ILE A 32 -1.78 5.89 -1.71
CA ILE A 32 -1.96 7.34 -1.56
C ILE A 32 -3.41 7.77 -1.85
N ASP A 33 -3.99 7.29 -2.95
CA ASP A 33 -5.27 7.74 -3.48
C ASP A 33 -6.43 7.05 -2.76
N VAL A 34 -6.32 5.73 -2.54
CA VAL A 34 -7.42 4.91 -1.99
C VAL A 34 -7.24 4.68 -0.49
N TYR A 35 -6.15 4.02 -0.10
CA TYR A 35 -5.97 3.59 1.30
C TYR A 35 -5.93 4.78 2.27
N ARG A 36 -5.06 5.77 2.00
CA ARG A 36 -4.98 6.99 2.79
C ARG A 36 -6.27 7.82 2.71
N GLY A 37 -6.93 7.85 1.56
CA GLY A 37 -8.22 8.52 1.38
C GLY A 37 -9.28 7.96 2.33
N GLN A 38 -9.34 6.64 2.48
CA GLN A 38 -10.26 5.96 3.40
C GLN A 38 -9.87 6.17 4.87
N LEU A 39 -8.57 6.15 5.22
CA LEU A 39 -8.12 6.49 6.57
C LEU A 39 -8.54 7.92 6.96
N ARG A 40 -8.41 8.90 6.05
CA ARG A 40 -8.82 10.29 6.28
C ARG A 40 -10.33 10.44 6.47
N ARG A 41 -11.12 9.58 5.82
CA ARG A 41 -12.58 9.50 6.02
C ARG A 41 -12.97 8.74 7.28
N LEU A 42 -11.99 8.25 8.06
CA LEU A 42 -12.18 7.42 9.26
C LEU A 42 -12.95 6.13 8.96
N GLU A 43 -12.83 5.63 7.72
CA GLU A 43 -13.39 4.35 7.33
C GLU A 43 -12.59 3.22 7.99
N SER A 44 -13.30 2.22 8.51
CA SER A 44 -12.69 1.07 9.19
C SER A 44 -12.32 -0.07 8.24
N THR A 45 -12.89 -0.08 7.03
CA THR A 45 -12.77 -1.16 6.05
C THR A 45 -12.49 -0.60 4.67
N LEU A 46 -11.55 -1.21 3.96
CA LEU A 46 -11.21 -0.84 2.60
C LEU A 46 -12.37 -1.16 1.64
N ASN A 47 -12.99 -0.14 1.06
CA ASN A 47 -14.02 -0.30 0.05
C ASN A 47 -13.42 -0.75 -1.29
N ILE A 48 -13.70 -1.99 -1.70
CA ILE A 48 -13.25 -2.55 -2.98
C ILE A 48 -13.78 -1.74 -4.17
N ARG A 49 -14.96 -1.12 -4.06
CA ARG A 49 -15.55 -0.35 -5.17
C ARG A 49 -14.71 0.85 -5.58
N ASP A 50 -13.86 1.35 -4.69
CA ASP A 50 -12.92 2.43 -5.00
C ASP A 50 -11.83 1.97 -6.00
N TRP A 51 -11.67 0.65 -6.22
CA TRP A 51 -10.75 0.09 -7.21
C TRP A 51 -11.08 0.52 -8.65
N ASP A 52 -12.35 0.49 -9.03
CA ASP A 52 -12.76 0.82 -10.40
C ASP A 52 -12.56 2.32 -10.68
N VAL A 53 -12.87 3.15 -9.69
CA VAL A 53 -12.61 4.60 -9.74
C VAL A 53 -11.12 4.88 -9.82
N PHE A 54 -10.32 4.24 -8.98
CA PHE A 54 -8.86 4.35 -9.01
C PHE A 54 -8.26 3.94 -10.36
N LEU A 55 -8.71 2.81 -10.92
CA LEU A 55 -8.25 2.37 -12.23
C LEU A 55 -8.60 3.37 -13.33
N HIS A 56 -9.78 3.99 -13.28
CA HIS A 56 -10.15 5.01 -14.25
C HIS A 56 -9.17 6.19 -14.25
N GLU A 57 -8.75 6.64 -13.06
CA GLU A 57 -7.71 7.67 -12.92
C GLU A 57 -6.32 7.19 -13.38
N CYS A 58 -6.01 5.90 -13.21
CA CYS A 58 -4.79 5.30 -13.75
C CYS A 58 -4.79 5.23 -15.27
N GLU A 59 -5.93 4.96 -15.92
CA GLU A 59 -6.06 4.93 -17.38
C GLU A 59 -5.71 6.27 -18.02
N GLN A 60 -6.03 7.39 -17.33
CA GLN A 60 -5.67 8.74 -17.80
C GLN A 60 -4.16 9.01 -17.71
N ARG A 61 -3.46 8.35 -16.79
CA ARG A 61 -2.02 8.51 -16.56
C ARG A 61 -1.17 7.55 -17.40
N ASP A 62 -1.68 6.34 -17.62
CA ASP A 62 -0.98 5.26 -18.30
C ASP A 62 -1.93 4.49 -19.24
N PRO A 63 -1.84 4.71 -20.56
CA PRO A 63 -2.68 4.03 -21.56
C PRO A 63 -2.56 2.50 -21.54
N THR A 64 -1.50 1.93 -20.96
CA THR A 64 -1.36 0.47 -20.87
C THR A 64 -2.40 -0.15 -19.94
N VAL A 65 -2.85 0.58 -18.92
CA VAL A 65 -3.90 0.15 -17.97
C VAL A 65 -5.25 0.04 -18.67
N GLN A 66 -5.52 0.92 -19.64
CA GLN A 66 -6.75 0.88 -20.44
C GLN A 66 -6.89 -0.47 -21.18
N ASN A 67 -5.78 -1.03 -21.64
CA ASN A 67 -5.74 -2.30 -22.38
C ASN A 67 -5.86 -3.53 -21.48
N TRP A 68 -5.93 -3.38 -20.15
CA TRP A 68 -6.07 -4.52 -19.24
C TRP A 68 -7.45 -5.15 -19.33
N THR A 69 -7.45 -6.47 -19.50
CA THR A 69 -8.67 -7.28 -19.38
C THR A 69 -9.25 -7.21 -17.97
N ALA A 70 -10.54 -7.50 -17.82
CA ALA A 70 -11.18 -7.63 -16.51
C ALA A 70 -10.43 -8.61 -15.58
N ASN A 71 -9.90 -9.71 -16.14
CA ASN A 71 -9.14 -10.69 -15.38
C ASN A 71 -7.79 -10.11 -14.88
N THR A 72 -7.09 -9.35 -15.72
CA THR A 72 -5.85 -8.66 -15.33
C THR A 72 -6.13 -7.65 -14.21
N ARG A 73 -7.19 -6.84 -14.35
CA ARG A 73 -7.61 -5.86 -13.33
C ARG A 73 -7.91 -6.54 -12.00
N ALA A 74 -8.72 -7.60 -12.01
CA ALA A 74 -9.03 -8.38 -10.80
C ALA A 74 -7.79 -9.01 -10.18
N LYS A 75 -6.87 -9.51 -11.01
CA LYS A 75 -5.61 -10.10 -10.54
C LYS A 75 -4.71 -9.06 -9.87
N MET A 76 -4.59 -7.87 -10.44
CA MET A 76 -3.80 -6.79 -9.86
C MET A 76 -4.36 -6.37 -8.50
N LEU A 77 -5.67 -6.20 -8.38
CA LEU A 77 -6.31 -5.93 -7.09
C LEU A 77 -6.00 -7.04 -6.07
N GLN A 78 -6.11 -8.31 -6.46
CA GLN A 78 -5.78 -9.44 -5.58
C GLN A 78 -4.33 -9.37 -5.08
N VAL A 79 -3.38 -9.04 -5.96
CA VAL A 79 -1.96 -8.89 -5.59
C VAL A 79 -1.78 -7.73 -4.61
N ILE A 80 -2.39 -6.57 -4.88
CA ILE A 80 -2.33 -5.41 -3.98
C ILE A 80 -2.87 -5.76 -2.59
N LEU A 81 -4.08 -6.34 -2.50
CA LEU A 81 -4.70 -6.70 -1.22
C LEU A 81 -3.85 -7.71 -0.44
N ARG A 82 -3.18 -8.64 -1.14
CA ARG A 82 -2.26 -9.59 -0.53
C ARG A 82 -1.03 -8.86 0.05
N ILE A 83 -0.41 -7.97 -0.71
CA ILE A 83 0.74 -7.18 -0.24
C ILE A 83 0.35 -6.36 1.00
N LEU A 84 -0.82 -5.70 0.97
CA LEU A 84 -1.30 -4.93 2.11
C LEU A 84 -1.59 -5.79 3.34
N THR A 85 -2.08 -7.02 3.15
CA THR A 85 -2.26 -7.97 4.25
C THR A 85 -0.91 -8.42 4.83
N GLU A 86 0.04 -8.80 3.98
CA GLU A 86 1.39 -9.24 4.40
C GLU A 86 2.15 -8.11 5.12
N ALA A 87 1.93 -6.85 4.72
CA ALA A 87 2.49 -5.67 5.35
C ALA A 87 1.69 -5.14 6.56
N ALA A 88 0.64 -5.85 6.99
CA ALA A 88 -0.24 -5.48 8.11
C ALA A 88 -1.00 -4.14 7.95
N TYR A 89 -1.23 -3.69 6.71
CA TYR A 89 -2.14 -2.57 6.39
C TYR A 89 -3.60 -3.04 6.40
N LEU A 90 -3.83 -4.32 6.14
CA LEU A 90 -5.15 -4.96 6.27
C LEU A 90 -5.05 -6.12 7.27
N GLU A 91 -6.08 -6.30 8.10
CA GLU A 91 -6.17 -7.45 9.01
C GLU A 91 -6.25 -8.77 8.22
N SER A 92 -6.99 -8.77 7.10
CA SER A 92 -7.02 -9.87 6.15
C SER A 92 -7.60 -9.43 4.81
N GLY A 93 -7.23 -10.13 3.73
CA GLY A 93 -7.82 -9.94 2.41
C GLY A 93 -9.33 -10.26 2.30
N ARG A 94 -9.95 -10.84 3.35
CA ARG A 94 -11.40 -11.09 3.42
C ARG A 94 -12.13 -9.98 4.18
N SER A 95 -11.66 -9.62 5.36
CA SER A 95 -12.30 -8.58 6.18
C SER A 95 -12.10 -7.19 5.59
N LEU A 96 -10.95 -6.99 4.93
CA LEU A 96 -10.48 -5.70 4.45
C LEU A 96 -10.46 -4.61 5.53
N LYS A 97 -10.49 -5.01 6.80
CA LYS A 97 -10.39 -4.08 7.91
C LYS A 97 -9.02 -3.44 7.87
N MET A 98 -9.01 -2.11 7.88
CA MET A 98 -7.81 -1.32 7.75
C MET A 98 -7.10 -1.20 9.10
N THR A 99 -5.78 -1.25 9.04
CA THR A 99 -4.92 -1.12 10.21
C THR A 99 -3.97 0.05 9.97
N PRO A 100 -4.04 1.13 10.77
CA PRO A 100 -3.12 2.25 10.62
C PRO A 100 -1.66 1.75 10.73
N PRO A 101 -0.86 1.87 9.65
CA PRO A 101 0.49 1.33 9.63
C PRO A 101 1.40 2.16 10.53
N LEU A 102 2.19 1.48 11.37
CA LEU A 102 3.24 2.11 12.17
C LEU A 102 4.57 1.88 11.48
N LEU A 103 5.09 2.95 10.88
CA LEU A 103 6.37 2.86 10.20
C LEU A 103 7.51 2.77 11.21
N HIS A 104 8.31 1.71 11.13
CA HIS A 104 9.41 1.46 12.03
C HIS A 104 10.45 2.60 11.95
N PRO A 105 11.02 3.08 13.07
CA PRO A 105 11.93 4.24 13.08
C PRO A 105 13.11 4.13 12.10
N ARG A 106 13.69 2.92 11.94
CA ARG A 106 14.77 2.66 10.97
C ARG A 106 14.34 2.92 9.52
N VAL A 107 13.16 2.45 9.13
CA VAL A 107 12.64 2.62 7.76
C VAL A 107 12.32 4.10 7.53
N ARG A 108 11.74 4.78 8.52
CA ARG A 108 11.48 6.22 8.48
C ARG A 108 12.76 7.05 8.31
N ALA A 109 13.81 6.71 9.06
CA ALA A 109 15.11 7.37 8.94
C ALA A 109 15.74 7.11 7.56
N TYR A 110 15.65 5.88 7.05
CA TYR A 110 16.11 5.54 5.70
C TYR A 110 15.41 6.40 4.63
N LEU A 111 14.07 6.48 4.67
CA LEU A 111 13.28 7.30 3.74
C LEU A 111 13.65 8.79 3.81
N ALA A 112 13.83 9.32 5.03
CA ALA A 112 14.22 10.71 5.25
C ALA A 112 15.61 11.03 4.66
N ASN A 113 16.58 10.14 4.89
CA ASN A 113 17.96 10.34 4.42
C ASN A 113 18.07 10.28 2.89
N HIS A 114 17.25 9.46 2.24
CA HIS A 114 17.25 9.30 0.78
C HIS A 114 16.32 10.28 0.06
N LYS A 115 15.61 11.15 0.79
CA LYS A 115 14.61 12.10 0.23
C LYS A 115 13.58 11.42 -0.67
N ASP A 116 13.20 10.18 -0.34
CA ASP A 116 12.21 9.44 -1.11
C ASP A 116 10.80 9.86 -0.70
N HIS A 117 10.38 11.01 -1.24
CA HIS A 117 9.10 11.62 -0.90
C HIS A 117 7.91 10.76 -1.32
N TYR A 118 8.00 10.10 -2.47
CA TYR A 118 6.91 9.27 -2.99
C TYR A 118 6.65 8.06 -2.09
N ALA A 119 7.68 7.25 -1.81
CA ALA A 119 7.48 6.07 -0.99
C ALA A 119 7.17 6.46 0.47
N ARG A 120 7.71 7.58 0.95
CA ARG A 120 7.34 8.12 2.25
C ARG A 120 5.86 8.49 2.30
N GLU A 121 5.32 9.16 1.29
CA GLU A 121 3.91 9.51 1.24
C GLU A 121 2.99 8.28 1.19
N ALA A 122 3.40 7.25 0.46
CA ALA A 122 2.67 5.98 0.40
C ALA A 122 2.67 5.21 1.73
N MET A 123 3.78 5.23 2.47
CA MET A 123 3.95 4.42 3.69
C MET A 123 3.68 5.17 5.00
N GLU A 124 3.79 6.49 5.03
CA GLU A 124 3.62 7.31 6.24
C GLU A 124 2.31 8.10 6.17
N HIS A 125 1.36 7.75 7.03
CA HIS A 125 0.12 8.47 7.16
C HIS A 125 0.17 9.35 8.42
N LYS A 126 0.40 10.66 8.24
CA LYS A 126 0.26 11.62 9.33
C LYS A 126 -1.22 11.72 9.73
N GLN A 127 -1.51 11.47 11.00
CA GLN A 127 -2.77 11.81 11.66
C GLN A 127 -2.95 13.32 11.69
#